data_AF-A0AAD1ZC51-F1
#
_entry.id   AF-A0AAD1ZC51-F1
#
_cell.length_a   1.000
_cell.length_b   1.000
_cell.length_c   1.000
_cell.angle_alpha   90.00
_cell.angle_beta   90.00
_cell.angle_gamma   90.00
#
_symmetry.space_group_name_H-M   'P 1'
#
loop_
_entity.id
_entity.type
_entity.pdbx_description
1 polymer ?
#
loop_
_entity_poly.entity_id
_entity_poly.type
_entity_poly.pdbx_seq_one_letter_code
_entity_poly.pdbx_strand_id
1 'polypeptide(L)'
;MDGETNVVGESSRSSQLKSDARPFRYPYPSPDERMLFATFSNGHPVSREEIYDYFSVLYGSCLQKVYVHENNEFAKILFTTMSLPASIMGDQEVVHISINNKPVWLKKFRRPDSNRNQTQ
;
A
#
# COMPACT_ATOMS: atom_id res chain seq x y z
N MET A 1 16.47 -28.86 47.95
CA MET A 1 16.89 -27.54 47.43
C MET A 1 17.22 -27.82 45.98
N ASP A 2 16.19 -27.99 45.17
CA ASP A 2 16.27 -28.63 43.85
C ASP A 2 15.02 -28.08 43.15
N GLY A 3 15.08 -27.20 42.17
CA GLY A 3 16.04 -27.07 41.08
C GLY A 3 15.19 -27.05 39.82
N GLU A 4 14.87 -25.84 39.34
CA GLU A 4 14.07 -25.58 38.14
C GLU A 4 14.59 -26.35 36.92
N THR A 5 13.70 -26.96 36.14
CA THR A 5 13.89 -27.02 34.68
C THR A 5 12.55 -26.73 33.99
N ASN A 6 12.48 -25.52 33.47
CA ASN A 6 11.39 -24.97 32.69
C ASN A 6 11.49 -25.54 31.27
N VAL A 7 10.55 -26.38 30.84
CA VAL A 7 10.43 -26.79 29.44
C VAL A 7 9.76 -25.67 28.66
N VAL A 8 10.55 -24.89 27.91
CA VAL A 8 10.02 -23.89 26.97
C VAL A 8 9.44 -24.65 25.77
N GLY A 9 8.13 -24.87 25.78
CA GLY A 9 7.39 -25.32 24.61
C GLY A 9 7.09 -24.12 23.73
N GLU A 10 7.76 -24.01 22.59
CA GLU A 10 7.44 -23.06 21.52
C GLU A 10 5.97 -23.19 21.12
N SER A 11 5.13 -22.28 21.59
CA SER A 11 3.79 -22.09 21.04
C SER A 11 3.92 -21.40 19.68
N SER A 12 4.03 -22.23 18.65
CA SER A 12 3.67 -21.86 17.27
C SER A 12 2.29 -21.22 17.31
N ARG A 13 2.24 -19.90 17.11
CA ARG A 13 1.00 -19.12 16.97
C ARG A 13 0.33 -19.45 15.64
N SER A 14 -0.14 -20.68 15.50
CA SER A 14 -0.96 -21.11 14.38
C SER A 14 -2.30 -20.41 14.52
N SER A 15 -2.44 -19.28 13.84
CA SER A 15 -3.69 -18.52 13.79
C SER A 15 -4.73 -19.38 13.08
N GLN A 16 -5.62 -20.01 13.84
CA GLN A 16 -6.78 -20.76 13.33
C GLN A 16 -7.79 -19.76 12.74
N LEU A 17 -7.62 -19.40 11.48
CA LEU A 17 -8.65 -18.71 10.71
C LEU A 17 -9.76 -19.71 10.38
N LYS A 18 -11.01 -19.39 10.77
CA LYS A 18 -12.16 -20.26 10.53
C LYS A 18 -12.41 -20.42 9.03
N SER A 19 -12.47 -21.67 8.58
CA SER A 19 -12.66 -22.08 7.18
C SER A 19 -14.00 -21.61 6.58
N ASP A 20 -15.00 -21.35 7.43
CA ASP A 20 -16.35 -20.90 7.04
C ASP A 20 -16.53 -19.37 7.11
N ALA A 21 -15.45 -18.61 7.23
CA ALA A 21 -15.53 -17.16 7.13
C ALA A 21 -15.99 -16.78 5.72
N ARG A 22 -17.23 -16.28 5.61
CA ARG A 22 -17.69 -15.62 4.39
C ARG A 22 -16.65 -14.55 4.01
N PRO A 23 -16.22 -14.45 2.74
CA PRO A 23 -15.28 -13.42 2.36
C PRO A 23 -15.86 -12.07 2.77
N PHE A 24 -15.11 -11.29 3.54
CA PHE A 24 -15.47 -9.93 3.89
C PHE A 24 -15.55 -9.11 2.60
N ARG A 25 -16.75 -9.05 2.02
CA ARG A 25 -17.09 -8.08 0.99
C ARG A 25 -17.28 -6.76 1.73
N TYR A 26 -16.27 -5.90 1.70
CA TYR A 26 -16.45 -4.53 2.15
C TYR A 26 -17.56 -3.92 1.29
N PRO A 27 -18.68 -3.44 1.88
CA PRO A 27 -19.77 -2.81 1.13
C PRO A 27 -19.36 -1.47 0.51
N TYR A 28 -18.16 -0.99 0.83
CA TYR A 28 -17.47 0.12 0.22
C TYR A 28 -16.25 -0.40 -0.55
N PRO A 29 -15.84 0.28 -1.64
CA PRO A 29 -14.59 -0.05 -2.28
C PRO A 29 -13.47 -0.06 -1.26
N SER A 30 -12.63 -1.09 -1.35
CA SER A 30 -11.53 -1.22 -0.41
C SER A 30 -10.71 0.07 -0.46
N PRO A 31 -10.26 0.64 0.67
CA PRO A 31 -9.32 1.76 0.65
C PRO A 31 -8.11 1.50 -0.26
N ASP A 32 -7.76 0.23 -0.41
CA ASP A 32 -6.76 -0.30 -1.34
C ASP A 32 -6.95 0.13 -2.81
N GLU A 33 -8.19 0.11 -3.31
CA GLU A 33 -8.51 0.45 -4.71
C GLU A 33 -8.43 1.96 -4.94
N ARG A 34 -8.47 2.74 -3.85
CA ARG A 34 -8.28 4.20 -3.85
C ARG A 34 -6.85 4.61 -3.53
N MET A 35 -5.92 3.66 -3.37
CA MET A 35 -4.58 3.95 -2.88
C MET A 35 -3.50 3.62 -3.91
N LEU A 36 -2.54 4.54 -4.05
CA LEU A 36 -1.29 4.30 -4.76
C LEU A 36 -0.10 4.42 -3.81
N PHE A 37 0.97 3.71 -4.15
CA PHE A 37 2.27 3.83 -3.50
C PHE A 37 3.20 4.58 -4.44
N ALA A 38 3.85 5.62 -3.92
CA ALA A 38 4.93 6.30 -4.59
C ALA A 38 6.25 5.85 -3.98
N THR A 39 7.21 5.40 -4.79
CA THR A 39 8.58 5.16 -4.32
C THR A 39 9.51 6.14 -5.02
N PHE A 40 10.43 6.71 -4.26
CA PHE A 40 11.35 7.75 -4.72
C PHE A 40 12.72 7.15 -5.01
N SER A 41 13.43 7.71 -5.98
CA SER A 41 14.84 7.36 -6.18
C SER A 41 15.68 7.89 -5.02
N ASN A 42 16.75 7.17 -4.67
CA ASN A 42 17.68 7.59 -3.63
C ASN A 42 18.22 9.02 -3.90
N GLY A 43 18.24 9.88 -2.88
CA GLY A 43 18.67 11.27 -2.99
C GLY A 43 17.65 12.27 -3.55
N HIS A 44 16.44 11.82 -3.94
CA HIS A 44 15.37 12.69 -4.44
C HIS A 44 14.05 12.50 -3.67
N PRO A 45 14.03 12.81 -2.35
CA PRO A 45 12.81 12.70 -1.57
C PRO A 45 11.76 13.69 -2.08
N VAL A 46 10.51 13.24 -2.14
CA VAL A 46 9.36 14.07 -2.49
C VAL A 46 8.54 14.32 -1.24
N SER A 47 8.29 15.60 -0.94
CA SER A 47 7.53 15.99 0.25
C SER A 47 6.03 15.69 0.06
N ARG A 48 5.30 15.71 1.18
CA ARG A 48 3.84 15.57 1.19
C ARG A 48 3.20 16.66 0.33
N GLU A 49 3.64 17.90 0.51
CA GLU A 49 3.15 19.10 -0.15
C GLU A 49 3.37 19.03 -1.67
N GLU A 50 4.57 18.60 -2.10
CA GLU A 50 4.86 18.41 -3.53
C GLU A 50 3.91 17.39 -4.19
N ILE A 51 3.55 16.32 -3.47
CA ILE A 51 2.57 15.34 -3.93
C ILE A 51 1.18 15.98 -4.01
N TYR A 52 0.75 16.73 -2.99
CA TYR A 52 -0.54 17.42 -3.04
C TYR A 52 -0.63 18.38 -4.21
N ASP A 53 0.36 19.24 -4.39
CA ASP A 53 0.36 20.24 -5.45
C ASP A 53 0.33 19.57 -6.82
N TYR A 54 1.17 18.54 -7.04
CA TYR A 54 1.21 17.82 -8.31
C TYR A 54 -0.15 17.23 -8.70
N PHE A 55 -0.77 16.47 -7.81
CA PHE A 55 -2.07 15.87 -8.12
C PHE A 55 -3.21 16.90 -8.12
N SER A 56 -3.11 17.97 -7.31
CA SER A 56 -4.15 19.01 -7.27
C SER A 56 -4.17 19.88 -8.51
N VAL A 57 -3.00 20.16 -9.09
CA VAL A 57 -2.88 20.89 -10.36
C VAL A 57 -3.50 20.08 -11.51
N LEU A 58 -3.33 18.75 -11.51
CA LEU A 58 -3.81 17.88 -12.59
C LEU A 58 -5.28 17.46 -12.44
N TYR A 59 -5.74 17.21 -11.21
CA TYR A 59 -7.04 16.56 -10.94
C TYR A 59 -7.90 17.32 -9.92
N GLY A 60 -7.46 18.49 -9.44
CA GLY A 60 -8.17 19.26 -8.39
C GLY A 60 -8.08 18.61 -7.01
N SER A 61 -9.04 18.88 -6.13
CA SER A 61 -9.08 18.34 -4.75
C SER A 61 -9.37 16.83 -4.71
N CYS A 62 -8.36 16.05 -5.09
CA CYS A 62 -8.49 14.62 -5.37
C CYS A 62 -7.83 13.72 -4.31
N LEU A 63 -6.99 14.28 -3.45
CA LEU A 63 -6.28 13.53 -2.41
C LEU A 63 -7.03 13.63 -1.09
N GLN A 64 -7.34 12.48 -0.49
CA GLN A 64 -7.90 12.39 0.85
C GLN A 64 -6.80 12.40 1.91
N LYS A 65 -5.71 11.67 1.68
CA LYS A 65 -4.59 11.58 2.62
C LYS A 65 -3.30 11.23 1.88
N VAL A 66 -2.19 11.78 2.35
CA VAL A 66 -0.84 11.42 1.91
C VAL A 66 -0.01 11.16 3.15
N TYR A 67 0.63 10.00 3.18
CA TYR A 67 1.57 9.61 4.22
C TYR A 67 2.93 9.39 3.57
N VAL A 68 3.92 10.22 3.92
CA VAL A 68 5.31 10.02 3.51
C VAL A 68 6.00 9.28 4.66
N HIS A 69 6.76 8.23 4.34
CA HIS A 69 7.50 7.49 5.35
C HIS A 69 8.69 8.30 5.86
N GLU A 70 9.11 8.06 7.11
CA GLU A 70 10.11 8.86 7.83
C GLU A 70 11.46 8.91 7.10
N ASN A 71 11.84 7.81 6.44
CA ASN A 71 13.08 7.75 5.64
C ASN A 71 12.98 8.46 4.29
N ASN A 72 11.81 9.01 3.94
CA ASN A 72 11.50 9.61 2.63
C ASN A 72 11.85 8.71 1.43
N GLU A 73 11.66 7.40 1.58
CA GLU A 73 11.87 6.41 0.51
C GLU A 73 10.57 6.12 -0.26
N PHE A 74 9.43 6.25 0.41
CA PHE A 74 8.12 6.03 -0.20
C PHE A 74 7.02 6.84 0.46
N ALA A 75 5.90 6.98 -0.25
CA ALA A 75 4.66 7.54 0.24
C ALA A 75 3.45 6.68 -0.12
N LYS A 76 2.41 6.76 0.71
CA LYS A 76 1.08 6.22 0.47
C LYS A 76 0.13 7.36 0.16
N ILE A 77 -0.59 7.25 -0.95
CA ILE A 77 -1.46 8.29 -1.46
C ILE A 77 -2.86 7.72 -1.54
N LEU A 78 -3.79 8.27 -0.75
CA LEU A 78 -5.19 7.89 -0.73
C LEU A 78 -5.99 8.95 -1.47
N PHE A 79 -6.69 8.53 -2.52
CA PHE A 79 -7.54 9.38 -3.35
C PHE A 79 -8.97 9.41 -2.83
N THR A 80 -9.68 10.51 -3.10
CA THR A 80 -11.10 10.65 -2.75
C THR A 80 -11.98 9.67 -3.53
N THR A 81 -11.61 9.39 -4.78
CA THR A 81 -12.34 8.50 -5.71
C THR A 81 -11.45 7.35 -6.20
N MET A 82 -12.05 6.21 -6.55
CA MET A 82 -11.33 5.05 -7.10
C MET A 82 -10.95 5.21 -8.56
N SER A 83 -11.70 6.02 -9.30
CA SER A 83 -11.48 6.23 -10.72
C SER A 83 -10.13 6.87 -11.00
N LEU A 84 -9.59 7.64 -10.05
CA LEU A 84 -8.31 8.32 -10.23
C LEU A 84 -7.10 7.38 -10.22
N PRO A 85 -6.88 6.52 -9.20
CA PRO A 85 -5.85 5.48 -9.28
C PRO A 85 -5.95 4.63 -10.53
N ALA A 86 -7.16 4.25 -10.92
CA ALA A 86 -7.40 3.49 -12.15
C ALA A 86 -7.01 4.29 -13.41
N SER A 87 -7.36 5.57 -13.47
CA SER A 87 -7.04 6.44 -14.61
C SER A 87 -5.55 6.79 -14.69
N ILE A 88 -4.89 7.02 -13.55
CA ILE A 88 -3.46 7.34 -13.47
C ILE A 88 -2.62 6.13 -13.91
N MET A 89 -3.03 4.93 -13.49
CA MET A 89 -2.29 3.71 -13.76
C MET A 89 -2.69 3.03 -15.08
N GLY A 90 -3.92 3.23 -15.53
CA GLY A 90 -4.52 2.43 -16.60
C GLY A 90 -4.39 0.93 -16.29
N ASP A 91 -3.98 0.17 -17.30
CA ASP A 91 -3.67 -1.26 -17.20
C ASP A 91 -2.28 -1.56 -16.63
N GLN A 92 -1.48 -0.53 -16.31
CA GLN A 92 -0.14 -0.71 -15.79
C GLN A 92 -0.14 -1.04 -14.28
N GLU A 93 0.82 -1.86 -13.87
CA GLU A 93 1.08 -2.14 -12.46
C GLU A 93 1.99 -1.10 -11.81
N VAL A 94 2.88 -0.53 -12.64
CA VAL A 94 3.86 0.48 -12.27
C VAL A 94 3.88 1.57 -13.33
N VAL A 95 3.81 2.83 -12.90
CA VAL A 95 3.95 4.00 -13.78
C VAL A 95 5.09 4.87 -13.28
N HIS A 96 5.94 5.33 -14.19
CA HIS A 96 7.01 6.27 -13.90
C HIS A 96 6.54 7.69 -14.23
N ILE A 97 6.60 8.59 -13.25
CA ILE A 97 6.26 10.00 -13.39
C ILE A 97 7.40 10.87 -12.84
N SER A 98 7.31 12.18 -13.08
CA SER A 98 8.22 13.16 -12.51
C SER A 98 7.43 14.19 -11.71
N ILE A 99 7.74 14.33 -10.42
CA ILE A 99 7.16 15.36 -9.54
C ILE A 99 8.28 16.36 -9.25
N ASN A 100 8.14 17.62 -9.69
CA ASN A 100 9.18 18.65 -9.54
C ASN A 100 10.58 18.20 -10.03
N ASN A 101 10.65 17.54 -11.18
CA ASN A 101 11.88 16.96 -11.75
C ASN A 101 12.49 15.80 -10.94
N LYS A 102 11.77 15.26 -9.95
CA LYS A 102 12.17 14.08 -9.18
C LYS A 102 11.45 12.84 -9.73
N PRO A 103 12.16 11.77 -10.09
CA PRO A 103 11.54 10.56 -10.62
C PRO A 103 10.80 9.80 -9.51
N VAL A 104 9.55 9.45 -9.79
CA VAL A 104 8.66 8.75 -8.86
C VAL A 104 8.04 7.56 -9.57
N TRP A 105 8.08 6.41 -8.90
CA TRP A 105 7.40 5.21 -9.37
C TRP A 105 6.10 5.04 -8.58
N LEU A 106 4.99 5.05 -9.30
CA LEU A 106 3.67 4.76 -8.75
C LEU A 106 3.38 3.26 -8.86
N LYS A 107 2.81 2.65 -7.82
CA LYS A 107 2.42 1.23 -7.76
C LYS A 107 1.01 1.07 -7.18
N LYS A 108 0.20 0.15 -7.74
CA LYS A 108 -1.12 -0.18 -7.18
C LYS A 108 -0.93 -0.95 -5.87
N PHE A 109 -1.85 -0.78 -4.91
CA PHE A 109 -1.90 -1.71 -3.79
C PHE A 109 -2.33 -3.09 -4.29
N ARG A 110 -1.47 -4.09 -4.12
CA ARG A 110 -1.86 -5.49 -4.27
C ARG A 110 -2.03 -6.07 -2.89
N ARG A 111 -3.23 -6.57 -2.57
CA ARG A 111 -3.37 -7.48 -1.42
C ARG A 111 -2.46 -8.68 -1.69
N PRO A 112 -1.66 -9.13 -0.72
CA PRO A 112 -0.99 -10.42 -0.88
C PRO A 112 -2.06 -11.46 -1.18
N ASP A 113 -1.95 -12.10 -2.34
CA ASP A 113 -2.82 -13.18 -2.71
C ASP A 113 -2.66 -14.28 -1.65
N SER A 114 -3.75 -14.61 -0.94
CA SER A 114 -3.73 -15.69 0.04
C SER A 114 -3.72 -17.08 -0.61
N ASN A 115 -3.35 -17.22 -1.89
CA ASN A 115 -3.36 -18.51 -2.57
C ASN A 115 -2.25 -18.66 -3.63
N ARG A 116 -1.01 -18.82 -3.18
CA ARG A 116 0.05 -19.48 -3.96
C ARG A 116 0.05 -20.98 -3.67
N ASN A 117 -0.94 -21.68 -4.20
CA ASN A 117 -0.89 -23.13 -4.44
C ASN A 117 -1.91 -23.46 -5.53
N GLN A 118 -1.53 -23.28 -6.79
CA GLN A 118 -2.14 -24.05 -7.86
C GLN A 118 -1.04 -24.62 -8.75
N THR A 119 -0.91 -25.92 -8.60
CA THR A 119 -0.05 -26.92 -9.22
C THR A 119 -0.10 -26.88 -10.74
N GLN A 120 1.03 -27.14 -11.38
CA GLN A 120 1.10 -28.15 -12.44
C GLN A 120 2.17 -29.17 -12.08
#